data_AF-A0AAD3CVT9-F1
#
_entry.id   AF-A0AAD3CVT9-F1
#
_cell.length_a   1.000
_cell.length_b   1.000
_cell.length_c   1.000
_cell.angle_alpha   90.00
_cell.angle_beta   90.00
_cell.angle_gamma   90.00
#
_symmetry.space_group_name_H-M   'P 1'
#
loop_
_entity.id
_entity.type
_entity.pdbx_description
1 polymer ?
#
loop_
_entity_poly.entity_id
_entity_poly.type
_entity_poly.pdbx_seq_one_letter_code
_entity_poly.pdbx_strand_id
1 'polypeptide(L)'
;MLFRKAIFLFYSALLATGIEGFAPSTHQSLQNTKLFSSAYGMPTELPDSLDDSAILAAQGCSLYAQDAGSMGRCRVDFDTSIGDETYTTLKSSTEFMQKFVTALCYEMIPGVQEMRQNEMMALVQAKAELKQVMDEEGLTYEDLYGDDEDNEGVEKKELSPRVLELKALIENGGRKIDPDSTEPLWTGPKARIYFPDEGSAALARRDWKPNAANPEDATVPPCVEFSSCGGVQLQDISQDQLVFFFCPRASEAEFVEEALLKSEEQLGDNLKLTVFVNPLLVDMGVTGFGMAGRMLRERLIDPLVPTYYLRTLAWGALTRLYPSQFTVWQEDENSDDGYRMIKAMDRLPSNPEVEDIYDYENGNAQDPEKSQGFGLLNAIGDFANGMMRL
;
A
#
# COMPACT_ATOMS: atom_id res chain seq x y z
N MET A 1 22.09 -0.30 15.75
CA MET A 1 21.75 -1.74 16.05
C MET A 1 20.33 -1.96 16.64
N LEU A 2 19.50 -0.91 16.76
CA LEU A 2 18.16 -0.96 17.36
C LEU A 2 17.01 -1.21 16.37
N PHE A 3 17.18 -0.89 15.08
CA PHE A 3 16.22 -1.24 14.02
C PHE A 3 16.18 -2.75 13.69
N ARG A 4 17.30 -3.47 13.93
CA ARG A 4 17.35 -4.95 13.85
C ARG A 4 16.54 -5.65 14.94
N LYS A 5 16.22 -4.98 16.05
CA LYS A 5 15.47 -5.58 17.17
C LYS A 5 13.95 -5.43 17.03
N ALA A 6 13.47 -4.35 16.39
CA ALA A 6 12.03 -4.12 16.25
C ALA A 6 11.36 -5.14 15.29
N ILE A 7 12.05 -5.55 14.22
CA ILE A 7 11.50 -6.49 13.23
C ILE A 7 11.67 -7.96 13.68
N PHE A 8 12.73 -8.30 14.42
CA PHE A 8 12.98 -9.69 14.84
C PHE A 8 12.19 -10.11 16.10
N LEU A 9 11.77 -9.15 16.95
CA LEU A 9 10.97 -9.47 18.15
C LEU A 9 9.48 -9.71 17.85
N PHE A 10 8.97 -9.26 16.70
CA PHE A 10 7.58 -9.53 16.31
C PHE A 10 7.32 -11.00 15.95
N TYR A 11 8.34 -11.72 15.46
CA TYR A 11 8.21 -13.14 15.11
C TYR A 11 8.30 -14.10 16.33
N SER A 12 8.83 -13.65 17.47
CA SER A 12 9.01 -14.50 18.66
C SER A 12 7.90 -14.35 19.70
N ALA A 13 7.07 -13.31 19.63
CA ALA A 13 5.98 -13.07 20.59
C ALA A 13 4.62 -13.67 20.15
N LEU A 14 4.48 -14.11 18.90
CA LEU A 14 3.22 -14.63 18.36
C LEU A 14 2.87 -16.07 18.80
N LEU A 15 3.69 -16.71 19.64
CA LEU A 15 3.45 -18.08 20.16
C LEU A 15 3.13 -18.14 21.65
N ALA A 16 3.05 -17.01 22.35
CA ALA A 16 2.77 -17.02 23.79
C ALA A 16 2.14 -15.72 24.26
N THR A 17 0.84 -15.55 24.00
CA THR A 17 -0.18 -15.06 24.97
C THR A 17 -1.49 -14.83 24.23
N GLY A 18 -2.55 -15.51 24.68
CA GLY A 18 -3.90 -15.27 24.20
C GLY A 18 -4.49 -13.96 24.71
N ILE A 19 -5.42 -13.44 23.91
CA ILE A 19 -6.57 -12.59 24.27
C ILE A 19 -6.27 -11.31 25.06
N GLU A 20 -6.42 -10.15 24.39
CA GLU A 20 -7.41 -9.12 24.76
C GLU A 20 -7.48 -8.01 23.69
N GLY A 21 -8.64 -7.35 23.61
CA GLY A 21 -9.18 -6.69 22.43
C GLY A 21 -8.42 -5.46 21.90
N PHE A 22 -8.27 -5.41 20.58
CA PHE A 22 -7.83 -4.25 19.82
C PHE A 22 -9.04 -3.35 19.52
N ALA A 23 -9.07 -2.15 20.09
CA ALA A 23 -9.95 -1.07 19.62
C ALA A 23 -9.15 -0.22 18.63
N PRO A 24 -9.61 -0.02 17.38
CA PRO A 24 -8.94 0.89 16.45
C PRO A 24 -9.21 2.34 16.87
N SER A 25 -8.16 3.09 17.14
CA SER A 25 -8.20 4.52 17.45
C SER A 25 -8.46 5.34 16.18
N THR A 26 -9.73 5.54 15.83
CA THR A 26 -10.16 6.25 14.61
C THR A 26 -10.14 7.79 14.71
N HIS A 27 -9.54 8.38 15.74
CA HIS A 27 -9.70 9.82 16.01
C HIS A 27 -8.56 10.74 15.53
N GLN A 28 -7.48 10.22 14.91
CA GLN A 28 -6.39 11.06 14.36
C GLN A 28 -6.52 11.37 12.85
N SER A 29 -7.39 10.68 12.12
CA SER A 29 -7.49 10.76 10.65
C SER A 29 -7.94 12.13 10.10
N LEU A 30 -8.73 12.91 10.85
CA LEU A 30 -9.30 14.18 10.35
C LEU A 30 -8.39 15.41 10.52
N GLN A 31 -7.30 15.33 11.28
CA GLN A 31 -6.38 16.46 11.47
C GLN A 31 -5.30 16.54 10.38
N ASN A 32 -4.92 15.42 9.77
CA ASN A 32 -3.86 15.39 8.76
C ASN A 32 -4.29 15.92 7.38
N THR A 33 -5.56 15.79 6.99
CA THR A 33 -6.03 16.20 5.65
C THR A 33 -5.91 17.71 5.39
N LYS A 34 -5.85 18.54 6.44
CA LYS A 34 -5.69 20.00 6.31
C LYS A 34 -4.25 20.48 6.26
N LEU A 35 -3.26 19.64 6.56
CA LEU A 35 -1.83 20.02 6.53
C LEU A 35 -1.24 19.94 5.10
N PHE A 36 -1.79 19.07 4.25
CA PHE A 36 -1.17 18.74 2.95
C PHE A 36 -1.33 19.77 1.83
N SER A 37 -2.34 20.64 1.84
CA SER A 37 -2.48 21.67 0.77
C SER A 37 -1.37 22.74 0.83
N SER A 38 -0.61 22.81 1.93
CA SER A 38 0.53 23.70 2.11
C SER A 38 1.90 23.02 1.99
N ALA A 39 1.94 21.71 1.70
CA ALA A 39 3.16 20.89 1.77
C ALA A 39 4.06 20.93 0.52
N TYR A 40 3.70 21.74 -0.49
CA TYR A 40 4.51 21.91 -1.69
C TYR A 40 5.90 22.43 -1.33
N GLY A 41 6.94 21.68 -1.70
CA GLY A 41 8.33 22.03 -1.39
C GLY A 41 8.77 21.76 0.05
N MET A 42 7.91 21.16 0.89
CA MET A 42 8.33 20.71 2.22
C MET A 42 9.11 19.40 2.10
N PRO A 43 10.07 19.12 2.99
CA PRO A 43 10.72 17.82 3.07
C PRO A 43 9.72 16.73 3.48
N THR A 44 9.78 15.55 2.86
CA THR A 44 9.03 14.37 3.31
C THR A 44 9.65 13.78 4.59
N GLU A 45 8.81 13.42 5.55
CA GLU A 45 9.18 12.71 6.78
C GLU A 45 9.24 11.18 6.57
N LEU A 46 9.95 10.47 7.44
CA LEU A 46 9.95 9.01 7.42
C LEU A 46 8.63 8.47 8.00
N PRO A 47 8.06 7.41 7.42
CA PRO A 47 6.90 6.75 7.98
C PRO A 47 7.26 5.98 9.26
N ASP A 48 6.34 5.93 10.21
CA ASP A 48 6.56 5.27 11.50
C ASP A 48 6.44 3.74 11.43
N SER A 49 5.70 3.25 10.43
CA SER A 49 5.42 1.83 10.25
C SER A 49 5.06 1.49 8.80
N LEU A 50 4.90 0.19 8.52
CA LEU A 50 4.37 -0.27 7.22
C LEU A 50 2.92 0.21 7.00
N ASP A 51 2.11 0.26 8.05
CA ASP A 51 0.71 0.68 8.00
C ASP A 51 0.62 2.17 7.70
N ASP A 52 1.45 2.94 8.39
CA ASP A 52 1.60 4.38 8.16
C ASP A 52 2.10 4.66 6.74
N SER A 53 3.11 3.91 6.27
CA SER A 53 3.58 3.98 4.87
C SER A 53 2.46 3.78 3.86
N ALA A 54 1.60 2.78 4.06
CA ALA A 54 0.49 2.47 3.18
C ALA A 54 -0.59 3.57 3.18
N ILE A 55 -0.89 4.14 4.36
CA ILE A 55 -1.84 5.24 4.51
C ILE A 55 -1.31 6.51 3.84
N LEU A 56 -0.05 6.87 4.10
CA LEU A 56 0.60 8.03 3.48
C LEU A 56 0.66 7.88 1.96
N ALA A 57 0.99 6.69 1.45
CA ALA A 57 0.96 6.42 0.01
C ALA A 57 -0.44 6.64 -0.59
N ALA A 58 -1.49 6.16 0.09
CA ALA A 58 -2.88 6.37 -0.34
C ALA A 58 -3.24 7.87 -0.37
N GLN A 59 -2.91 8.61 0.68
CA GLN A 59 -3.14 10.05 0.75
C GLN A 59 -2.41 10.81 -0.37
N GLY A 60 -1.14 10.49 -0.62
CA GLY A 60 -0.36 11.09 -1.70
C GLY A 60 -0.97 10.82 -3.08
N CYS A 61 -1.45 9.60 -3.33
CA CYS A 61 -2.16 9.23 -4.56
C CYS A 61 -3.51 9.93 -4.70
N SER A 62 -4.30 10.00 -3.63
CA SER A 62 -5.61 10.65 -3.58
C SER A 62 -5.50 12.16 -3.84
N LEU A 63 -4.51 12.81 -3.21
CA LEU A 63 -4.22 14.22 -3.45
C LEU A 63 -3.76 14.48 -4.88
N TYR A 64 -2.87 13.65 -5.41
CA TYR A 64 -2.45 13.75 -6.81
C TYR A 64 -3.62 13.55 -7.78
N ALA A 65 -4.54 12.62 -7.51
CA ALA A 65 -5.72 12.42 -8.33
C ALA A 65 -6.63 13.67 -8.37
N GLN A 66 -6.75 14.38 -7.24
CA GLN A 66 -7.50 15.64 -7.18
C GLN A 66 -6.84 16.73 -8.03
N ASP A 67 -5.51 16.82 -8.01
CA ASP A 67 -4.74 17.80 -8.78
C ASP A 67 -4.69 17.46 -10.28
N ALA A 68 -4.61 16.17 -10.63
CA ALA A 68 -4.53 15.69 -12.00
C ALA A 68 -5.89 15.69 -12.72
N GLY A 69 -7.00 15.54 -12.00
CA GLY A 69 -8.34 15.42 -12.57
C GLY A 69 -8.71 13.98 -12.91
N SER A 70 -9.14 13.71 -14.14
CA SER A 70 -9.38 12.35 -14.63
C SER A 70 -8.11 11.74 -15.23
N MET A 71 -8.03 10.41 -15.18
CA MET A 71 -6.96 9.62 -15.83
C MET A 71 -5.54 9.97 -15.35
N GLY A 72 -5.39 10.36 -14.07
CA GLY A 72 -4.08 10.61 -13.48
C GLY A 72 -3.22 9.35 -13.52
N ARG A 73 -1.92 9.47 -13.79
CA ARG A 73 -0.97 8.35 -13.78
C ARG A 73 0.11 8.58 -12.75
N CYS A 74 0.21 7.69 -11.78
CA CYS A 74 1.21 7.79 -10.71
C CYS A 74 1.95 6.49 -10.46
N ARG A 75 3.04 6.60 -9.72
CA ARG A 75 3.91 5.51 -9.31
C ARG A 75 4.12 5.55 -7.80
N VAL A 76 4.02 4.38 -7.19
CA VAL A 76 4.33 4.12 -5.78
C VAL A 76 5.48 3.13 -5.74
N ASP A 77 6.61 3.53 -5.16
CA ASP A 77 7.74 2.63 -4.92
C ASP A 77 7.86 2.37 -3.41
N PHE A 78 7.83 1.10 -3.02
CA PHE A 78 8.03 0.62 -1.66
C PHE A 78 9.02 -0.53 -1.70
N ASP A 79 10.26 -0.26 -1.29
CA ASP A 79 11.35 -1.22 -1.27
C ASP A 79 12.06 -1.19 0.08
N THR A 80 11.72 -2.17 0.91
CA THR A 80 12.35 -2.44 2.22
C THR A 80 13.23 -3.68 2.18
N SER A 81 13.58 -4.18 0.99
CA SER A 81 14.17 -5.52 0.79
C SER A 81 15.65 -5.65 1.17
N ILE A 82 16.27 -4.63 1.78
CA ILE A 82 17.67 -4.72 2.18
C ILE A 82 17.90 -5.91 3.12
N GLY A 83 18.63 -6.90 2.62
CA GLY A 83 19.09 -8.06 3.37
C GLY A 83 18.26 -9.33 3.21
N ASP A 84 17.18 -9.32 2.42
CA ASP A 84 16.41 -10.54 2.13
C ASP A 84 16.18 -10.73 0.63
N GLU A 85 17.19 -11.30 -0.05
CA GLU A 85 17.07 -11.73 -1.46
C GLU A 85 16.20 -13.00 -1.62
N THR A 86 15.67 -13.56 -0.53
CA THR A 86 14.94 -14.84 -0.56
C THR A 86 13.55 -14.71 -1.19
N TYR A 87 12.99 -13.49 -1.20
CA TYR A 87 11.63 -13.24 -1.67
C TYR A 87 11.58 -12.26 -2.85
N THR A 88 10.65 -12.50 -3.77
CA THR A 88 10.41 -11.62 -4.90
C THR A 88 9.81 -10.28 -4.42
N THR A 89 10.05 -9.19 -5.15
CA THR A 89 9.46 -7.86 -4.86
C THR A 89 7.94 -7.94 -4.70
N LEU A 90 7.27 -8.80 -5.49
CA LEU A 90 5.85 -9.04 -5.38
C LEU A 90 5.46 -9.54 -3.97
N LYS A 91 6.18 -10.53 -3.45
CA LYS A 91 5.90 -11.10 -2.13
C LYS A 91 6.25 -10.12 -1.01
N SER A 92 7.41 -9.45 -1.07
CA SER A 92 7.82 -8.49 -0.04
C SER A 92 6.90 -7.26 0.02
N SER A 93 6.26 -6.91 -1.10
CA SER A 93 5.35 -5.76 -1.18
C SER A 93 3.88 -6.12 -0.98
N THR A 94 3.54 -7.40 -0.78
CA THR A 94 2.14 -7.86 -0.73
C THR A 94 1.37 -7.25 0.44
N GLU A 95 1.95 -7.24 1.64
CA GLU A 95 1.29 -6.68 2.83
C GLU A 95 1.10 -5.17 2.69
N PHE A 96 2.12 -4.45 2.21
CA PHE A 96 2.01 -3.04 1.87
C PHE A 96 0.90 -2.80 0.85
N MET A 97 0.85 -3.58 -0.23
CA MET A 97 -0.15 -3.43 -1.29
C MET A 97 -1.58 -3.64 -0.78
N GLN A 98 -1.83 -4.63 0.08
CA GLN A 98 -3.13 -4.87 0.70
C GLN A 98 -3.60 -3.67 1.53
N LYS A 99 -2.71 -3.14 2.38
CA LYS A 99 -3.01 -1.97 3.23
C LYS A 99 -3.19 -0.70 2.39
N PHE A 100 -2.33 -0.50 1.39
CA PHE A 100 -2.35 0.65 0.49
C PHE A 100 -3.63 0.70 -0.35
N VAL A 101 -4.00 -0.40 -1.01
CA VAL A 101 -5.24 -0.43 -1.82
C VAL A 101 -6.47 -0.26 -0.95
N THR A 102 -6.47 -0.84 0.26
CA THR A 102 -7.57 -0.67 1.22
C THR A 102 -7.74 0.79 1.61
N ALA A 103 -6.65 1.46 2.02
CA ALA A 103 -6.68 2.87 2.38
C ALA A 103 -7.13 3.74 1.19
N LEU A 104 -6.59 3.51 0.00
CA LEU A 104 -6.94 4.29 -1.18
C LEU A 104 -8.40 4.08 -1.62
N CYS A 105 -8.92 2.85 -1.52
CA CYS A 105 -10.32 2.55 -1.80
C CYS A 105 -11.27 3.27 -0.83
N TYR A 106 -10.93 3.34 0.47
CA TYR A 106 -11.74 4.09 1.43
C TYR A 106 -11.73 5.59 1.17
N GLU A 107 -10.64 6.14 0.63
CA GLU A 107 -10.57 7.56 0.29
C GLU A 107 -11.26 7.91 -1.03
N MET A 108 -11.11 7.06 -2.06
CA MET A 108 -11.44 7.42 -3.44
C MET A 108 -12.68 6.72 -4.01
N ILE A 109 -13.08 5.55 -3.50
CA ILE A 109 -14.26 4.83 -4.01
C ILE A 109 -15.49 5.23 -3.19
N PRO A 110 -16.49 5.90 -3.79
CA PRO A 110 -17.68 6.35 -3.07
C PRO A 110 -18.45 5.18 -2.43
N GLY A 111 -18.86 5.36 -1.17
CA GLY A 111 -19.71 4.42 -0.44
C GLY A 111 -18.99 3.26 0.25
N VAL A 112 -17.72 2.97 -0.07
CA VAL A 112 -16.99 1.84 0.56
C VAL A 112 -16.71 2.13 2.03
N GLN A 113 -16.34 3.37 2.37
CA GLN A 113 -16.15 3.79 3.76
C GLN A 113 -17.47 3.76 4.55
N GLU A 114 -18.57 4.23 3.94
CA GLU A 114 -19.91 4.23 4.55
C GLU A 114 -20.39 2.80 4.82
N MET A 115 -20.20 1.89 3.87
CA MET A 115 -20.47 0.46 4.07
C MET A 115 -19.71 -0.07 5.28
N ARG A 116 -18.40 0.21 5.38
CA ARG A 116 -17.58 -0.27 6.50
C ARG A 116 -18.03 0.29 7.85
N GLN A 117 -18.42 1.57 7.89
CA GLN A 117 -18.95 2.21 9.10
C GLN A 117 -20.29 1.59 9.52
N ASN A 118 -21.17 1.30 8.55
CA ASN A 118 -22.46 0.66 8.80
C ASN A 118 -22.30 -0.77 9.33
N GLU A 119 -21.37 -1.56 8.78
CA GLU A 119 -21.03 -2.89 9.30
C GLU A 119 -20.53 -2.81 10.75
N MET A 120 -19.60 -1.89 11.04
CA MET A 120 -19.09 -1.71 12.40
C MET A 120 -20.19 -1.28 13.39
N MET A 121 -21.07 -0.36 12.98
CA MET A 121 -22.20 0.06 13.80
C MET A 121 -23.18 -1.09 14.06
N ALA A 122 -23.48 -1.88 13.02
CA ALA A 122 -24.33 -3.05 13.14
C ALA A 122 -23.72 -4.11 14.07
N LEU A 123 -22.41 -4.34 14.02
CA LEU A 123 -21.70 -5.24 14.91
C LEU A 123 -21.80 -4.80 16.38
N VAL A 124 -21.57 -3.51 16.65
CA VAL A 124 -21.66 -2.95 18.00
C VAL A 124 -23.10 -3.05 18.53
N GLN A 125 -24.08 -2.70 17.70
CA GLN A 125 -25.50 -2.81 18.07
C GLN A 125 -25.89 -4.26 18.33
N ALA A 126 -25.45 -5.20 17.49
CA ALA A 126 -25.74 -6.62 17.66
C ALA A 126 -25.13 -7.17 18.95
N LYS A 127 -23.89 -6.79 19.30
CA LYS A 127 -23.26 -7.17 20.57
C LYS A 127 -24.00 -6.61 21.78
N ALA A 128 -24.44 -5.35 21.71
CA ALA A 128 -25.19 -4.72 22.79
C ALA A 128 -26.58 -5.36 22.98
N GLU A 129 -27.27 -5.66 21.88
CA GLU A 129 -28.58 -6.30 21.90
C GLU A 129 -28.49 -7.76 22.35
N LEU A 130 -27.50 -8.51 21.88
CA LEU A 130 -27.28 -9.89 22.31
C LEU A 130 -27.11 -9.96 23.83
N LYS A 131 -26.33 -9.04 24.40
CA LYS A 131 -26.15 -8.96 25.86
C LYS A 131 -27.48 -8.71 26.60
N GLN A 132 -28.33 -7.82 26.09
CA GLN A 132 -29.65 -7.55 26.69
C GLN A 132 -30.55 -8.78 26.64
N VAL A 133 -30.63 -9.44 25.48
CA VAL A 133 -31.46 -10.64 25.30
C VAL A 133 -30.94 -11.80 26.15
N MET A 134 -29.62 -11.94 26.29
CA MET A 134 -29.02 -12.92 27.21
C MET A 134 -29.43 -12.68 28.67
N ASP A 135 -29.38 -11.43 29.13
CA ASP A 135 -29.78 -11.06 30.50
C ASP A 135 -31.28 -11.33 30.73
N GLU A 136 -32.13 -11.08 29.73
CA GLU A 136 -33.58 -11.32 29.77
C GLU A 136 -33.96 -12.81 29.76
N GLU A 137 -33.31 -13.60 28.91
CA GLU A 137 -33.53 -15.05 28.79
C GLU A 137 -32.74 -15.86 29.84
N GLY A 138 -31.93 -15.19 30.66
CA GLY A 138 -31.06 -15.82 31.66
C GLY A 138 -30.04 -16.77 31.03
N LEU A 139 -29.54 -16.44 29.84
CA LEU A 139 -28.53 -17.18 29.10
C LEU A 139 -27.13 -16.78 29.56
N THR A 140 -26.23 -17.75 29.59
CA THR A 140 -24.81 -17.58 29.92
C THR A 140 -23.95 -17.69 28.66
N TYR A 141 -22.66 -17.37 28.77
CA TYR A 141 -21.73 -17.51 27.65
C TYR A 141 -21.59 -18.98 27.23
N GLU A 142 -21.60 -19.89 28.20
CA GLU A 142 -21.57 -21.34 27.99
C GLU A 142 -22.80 -21.84 27.22
N ASP A 143 -23.97 -21.23 27.42
CA ASP A 143 -25.18 -21.57 26.64
C ASP A 143 -25.04 -21.21 25.14
N LEU A 144 -24.18 -20.25 24.80
CA LEU A 144 -23.97 -19.77 23.43
C LEU A 144 -22.78 -20.41 22.72
N TYR A 145 -21.71 -20.72 23.45
CA TYR A 145 -20.42 -21.13 22.91
C TYR A 145 -19.84 -22.39 23.55
N GLY A 146 -20.55 -23.05 24.46
CA GLY A 146 -20.10 -24.32 25.04
C GLY A 146 -20.05 -25.42 23.99
N ASP A 147 -18.92 -26.13 23.91
CA ASP A 147 -18.75 -27.28 23.02
C ASP A 147 -19.60 -28.48 23.45
N ASP A 148 -20.12 -29.20 22.45
CA ASP A 148 -21.03 -30.35 22.62
C ASP A 148 -20.35 -31.56 23.26
N GLU A 149 -19.01 -31.63 23.25
CA GLU A 149 -18.25 -32.81 23.63
C GLU A 149 -18.00 -32.94 25.15
N ASP A 150 -18.02 -31.84 25.90
CA ASP A 150 -17.66 -31.85 27.33
C ASP A 150 -18.87 -31.84 28.29
N ASN A 151 -20.10 -31.76 27.76
CA ASN A 151 -21.30 -31.51 28.56
C ASN A 151 -22.33 -32.65 28.47
N GLU A 152 -21.88 -33.89 28.72
CA GLU A 152 -22.77 -35.03 28.93
C GLU A 152 -23.61 -34.82 30.21
N GLY A 153 -24.81 -34.25 30.07
CA GLY A 153 -25.83 -34.20 31.13
C GLY A 153 -26.41 -32.83 31.47
N VAL A 154 -26.02 -31.74 30.79
CA VAL A 154 -26.63 -30.41 30.97
C VAL A 154 -27.76 -30.23 29.95
N GLU A 155 -28.97 -29.89 30.43
CA GLU A 155 -30.09 -29.49 29.55
C GLU A 155 -29.70 -28.21 28.79
N LYS A 156 -29.41 -28.34 27.49
CA LYS A 156 -29.18 -27.19 26.62
C LYS A 156 -30.47 -26.37 26.55
N LYS A 157 -30.37 -25.08 26.88
CA LYS A 157 -31.45 -24.14 26.64
C LYS A 157 -31.60 -23.93 25.13
N GLU A 158 -32.83 -24.05 24.62
CA GLU A 158 -33.13 -23.71 23.23
C GLU A 158 -32.94 -22.19 23.04
N LEU A 159 -32.03 -21.81 22.15
CA LEU A 159 -31.77 -20.41 21.83
C LEU A 159 -32.94 -19.83 21.03
N SER A 160 -33.38 -18.63 21.37
CA SER A 160 -34.42 -17.96 20.61
C SER A 160 -33.94 -17.60 19.19
N PRO A 161 -34.85 -17.51 18.20
CA PRO A 161 -34.48 -17.13 16.84
C PRO A 161 -33.71 -15.80 16.76
N ARG A 162 -34.02 -14.86 17.67
CA ARG A 162 -33.35 -13.57 17.74
C ARG A 162 -31.90 -13.70 18.19
N VAL A 163 -31.63 -14.55 19.19
CA VAL A 163 -30.26 -14.84 19.66
C VAL A 163 -29.42 -15.46 18.54
N LEU A 164 -29.98 -16.40 17.78
CA LEU A 164 -29.30 -17.01 16.63
C LEU A 164 -28.99 -15.98 15.52
N GLU A 165 -29.93 -15.10 15.21
CA GLU A 165 -29.72 -14.03 14.22
C GLU A 165 -28.60 -13.07 14.66
N LEU A 166 -28.62 -12.62 15.92
CA LEU A 166 -27.61 -11.72 16.47
C LEU A 166 -26.23 -12.38 16.52
N LYS A 167 -26.16 -13.67 16.89
CA LYS A 167 -24.93 -14.45 16.87
C LYS A 167 -24.34 -14.53 15.47
N ALA A 168 -25.16 -14.89 14.46
CA ALA A 168 -24.72 -14.93 13.07
C ALA A 168 -24.26 -13.56 12.56
N LEU A 169 -24.96 -12.48 12.92
CA LEU A 169 -24.56 -11.12 12.55
C LEU A 169 -23.21 -10.72 13.17
N ILE A 170 -22.94 -11.15 14.41
CA ILE A 170 -21.65 -10.91 15.08
C ILE A 170 -20.53 -11.73 14.44
N GLU A 171 -20.78 -13.01 14.14
CA GLU A 171 -19.84 -13.90 13.45
C GLU A 171 -19.46 -13.36 12.06
N ASN A 172 -20.41 -12.71 11.39
CA ASN A 172 -20.20 -12.02 10.11
C ASN A 172 -19.68 -10.58 10.26
N GLY A 173 -19.21 -10.18 11.44
CA GLY A 173 -18.62 -8.86 11.68
C GLY A 173 -19.56 -7.67 11.40
N GLY A 174 -20.86 -7.86 11.62
CA GLY A 174 -21.91 -6.86 11.40
C GLY A 174 -22.48 -6.84 9.98
N ARG A 175 -22.00 -7.72 9.10
CA ARG A 175 -22.52 -7.89 7.75
C ARG A 175 -23.75 -8.80 7.75
N LYS A 176 -24.83 -8.34 7.11
CA LYS A 176 -26.02 -9.17 6.86
C LYS A 176 -25.77 -10.01 5.62
N ILE A 177 -25.63 -11.31 5.82
CA ILE A 177 -25.46 -12.26 4.73
C ILE A 177 -26.75 -13.05 4.62
N ASP A 178 -27.38 -12.94 3.46
CA ASP A 178 -28.43 -13.86 3.07
C ASP A 178 -27.78 -15.09 2.43
N PRO A 179 -27.85 -16.27 3.06
CA PRO A 179 -27.19 -17.47 2.53
C PRO A 179 -27.75 -17.92 1.18
N ASP A 180 -28.96 -17.49 0.81
CA ASP A 180 -29.58 -17.81 -0.48
C ASP A 180 -29.32 -16.72 -1.55
N SER A 181 -28.69 -15.60 -1.18
CA SER A 181 -28.40 -14.52 -2.12
C SER A 181 -27.14 -14.81 -2.94
N THR A 182 -27.28 -14.67 -4.26
CA THR A 182 -26.16 -14.70 -5.21
C THR A 182 -25.65 -13.30 -5.57
N GLU A 183 -26.18 -12.25 -4.92
CA GLU A 183 -25.78 -10.88 -5.21
C GLU A 183 -24.35 -10.62 -4.73
N PRO A 184 -23.54 -9.86 -5.50
CA PRO A 184 -22.21 -9.50 -5.04
C PRO A 184 -22.31 -8.57 -3.83
N LEU A 185 -21.36 -8.71 -2.91
CA LEU A 185 -21.27 -7.88 -1.71
C LEU A 185 -21.13 -6.39 -2.03
N TRP A 186 -20.60 -6.06 -3.19
CA TRP A 186 -20.42 -4.71 -3.68
C TRP A 186 -20.87 -4.58 -5.13
N THR A 187 -21.72 -3.58 -5.39
CA THR A 187 -22.29 -3.27 -6.73
C THR A 187 -21.87 -1.90 -7.26
N GLY A 188 -21.14 -1.11 -6.47
CA GLY A 188 -20.69 0.23 -6.84
C GLY A 188 -19.39 0.24 -7.66
N PRO A 189 -18.75 1.41 -7.78
CA PRO A 189 -17.49 1.56 -8.49
C PRO A 189 -16.37 0.70 -7.90
N LYS A 190 -15.42 0.27 -8.74
CA LYS A 190 -14.44 -0.76 -8.39
C LYS A 190 -13.01 -0.29 -8.53
N ALA A 191 -12.12 -1.02 -7.88
CA ALA A 191 -10.67 -0.89 -7.98
C ALA A 191 -10.10 -2.20 -8.55
N ARG A 192 -9.39 -2.13 -9.68
CA ARG A 192 -8.83 -3.32 -10.33
C ARG A 192 -7.33 -3.41 -10.16
N ILE A 193 -6.84 -4.55 -9.70
CA ILE A 193 -5.41 -4.85 -9.59
C ILE A 193 -5.01 -5.83 -10.68
N TYR A 194 -4.09 -5.39 -11.54
CA TYR A 194 -3.38 -6.21 -12.51
C TYR A 194 -2.10 -6.74 -11.90
N PHE A 195 -2.03 -8.07 -11.75
CA PHE A 195 -0.82 -8.79 -11.36
C PHE A 195 0.06 -9.12 -12.59
N PRO A 196 1.34 -9.45 -12.39
CA PRO A 196 2.23 -9.80 -13.50
C PRO A 196 1.73 -11.03 -14.27
N ASP A 197 1.19 -12.01 -13.55
CA ASP A 197 0.72 -13.28 -14.10
C ASP A 197 -0.57 -13.78 -13.43
N GLU A 198 -1.25 -14.70 -14.11
CA GLU A 198 -2.52 -15.28 -13.65
C GLU A 198 -2.37 -16.14 -12.38
N GLY A 199 -1.20 -16.74 -12.15
CA GLY A 199 -0.93 -17.49 -10.93
C GLY A 199 -0.91 -16.58 -9.70
N SER A 200 -0.24 -15.43 -9.81
CA SER A 200 -0.23 -14.38 -8.79
C SER A 200 -1.63 -13.81 -8.53
N ALA A 201 -2.42 -13.55 -9.59
CA ALA A 201 -3.80 -13.09 -9.46
C ALA A 201 -4.72 -14.13 -8.80
N ALA A 202 -4.57 -15.41 -9.16
CA ALA A 202 -5.33 -16.50 -8.56
C ALA A 202 -4.99 -16.72 -7.09
N LEU A 203 -3.71 -16.57 -6.73
CA LEU A 203 -3.26 -16.64 -5.35
C LEU A 203 -3.86 -15.50 -4.52
N ALA A 204 -3.85 -14.27 -5.04
CA ALA A 204 -4.49 -13.12 -4.39
C ALA A 204 -6.00 -13.32 -4.22
N ARG A 205 -6.72 -13.83 -5.23
CA ARG A 205 -8.15 -14.17 -5.11
C ARG A 205 -8.44 -15.13 -3.96
N ARG A 206 -7.57 -16.13 -3.77
CA ARG A 206 -7.71 -17.13 -2.69
C ARG A 206 -7.39 -16.53 -1.31
N ASP A 207 -6.29 -15.79 -1.22
CA ASP A 207 -5.72 -15.39 0.06
C ASP A 207 -6.26 -14.05 0.57
N TRP A 208 -6.62 -13.13 -0.32
CA TRP A 208 -6.98 -11.76 0.07
C TRP A 208 -8.46 -11.61 0.42
N LYS A 209 -9.30 -12.55 -0.07
CA LYS A 209 -10.71 -12.74 0.30
C LYS A 209 -11.54 -11.44 0.35
N PRO A 210 -11.63 -10.64 -0.73
CA PRO A 210 -12.43 -9.40 -0.73
C PRO A 210 -13.90 -9.64 -0.39
N ASN A 211 -14.39 -10.86 -0.66
CA ASN A 211 -15.77 -11.28 -0.43
C ASN A 211 -15.94 -12.13 0.84
N ALA A 212 -15.03 -12.05 1.82
CA ALA A 212 -15.18 -12.79 3.06
C ALA A 212 -16.48 -12.41 3.78
N ALA A 213 -17.11 -13.40 4.44
CA ALA A 213 -18.33 -13.17 5.21
C ALA A 213 -18.11 -12.14 6.33
N ASN A 214 -17.08 -12.37 7.15
CA ASN A 214 -16.63 -11.42 8.13
C ASN A 214 -15.62 -10.45 7.50
N PRO A 215 -15.83 -9.13 7.58
CA PRO A 215 -14.86 -8.15 7.12
C PRO A 215 -13.48 -8.23 7.78
N GLU A 216 -13.34 -8.79 8.98
CA GLU A 216 -12.04 -9.01 9.64
C GLU A 216 -11.20 -10.09 8.96
N ASP A 217 -11.84 -11.02 8.24
CA ASP A 217 -11.17 -12.05 7.44
C ASP A 217 -10.74 -11.55 6.04
N ALA A 218 -11.23 -10.37 5.63
CA ALA A 218 -10.90 -9.76 4.36
C ALA A 218 -9.65 -8.86 4.50
N THR A 219 -8.64 -9.09 3.67
CA THR A 219 -7.43 -8.24 3.65
C THR A 219 -7.59 -7.00 2.78
N VAL A 220 -8.59 -6.99 1.89
CA VAL A 220 -8.95 -5.85 1.04
C VAL A 220 -10.47 -5.68 0.96
N PRO A 221 -10.99 -4.49 0.62
CA PRO A 221 -12.43 -4.23 0.51
C PRO A 221 -13.11 -5.04 -0.61
N PRO A 222 -14.43 -5.25 -0.54
CA PRO A 222 -15.20 -5.98 -1.55
C PRO A 222 -15.27 -5.29 -2.92
N CYS A 223 -14.87 -4.02 -3.01
CA CYS A 223 -14.79 -3.29 -4.28
C CYS A 223 -13.53 -3.61 -5.11
N VAL A 224 -12.62 -4.45 -4.58
CA VAL A 224 -11.37 -4.80 -5.24
C VAL A 224 -11.55 -6.02 -6.15
N GLU A 225 -11.14 -5.88 -7.40
CA GLU A 225 -11.12 -6.92 -8.42
C GLU A 225 -9.68 -7.28 -8.82
N PHE A 226 -9.47 -8.54 -9.21
CA PHE A 226 -8.14 -9.05 -9.53
C PHE A 226 -8.05 -9.58 -10.96
N SER A 227 -7.03 -9.13 -11.69
CA SER A 227 -6.75 -9.46 -13.08
C SER A 227 -5.25 -9.71 -13.28
N SER A 228 -4.86 -10.27 -14.41
CA SER A 228 -3.47 -10.39 -14.83
C SER A 228 -3.18 -9.48 -16.03
N CYS A 229 -1.93 -9.02 -16.16
CA CYS A 229 -1.51 -8.23 -17.32
C CYS A 229 -1.67 -9.06 -18.60
N GLY A 230 -1.16 -10.29 -18.64
CA GLY A 230 -1.32 -11.21 -19.78
C GLY A 230 -2.58 -12.09 -19.72
N GLY A 231 -2.97 -12.63 -20.87
CA GLY A 231 -4.09 -13.57 -21.02
C GLY A 231 -5.36 -12.95 -21.63
N VAL A 232 -6.43 -13.76 -21.77
CA VAL A 232 -7.70 -13.26 -22.32
C VAL A 232 -8.45 -12.48 -21.25
N GLN A 233 -8.45 -11.16 -21.36
CA GLN A 233 -9.20 -10.27 -20.46
C GLN A 233 -10.69 -10.25 -20.85
N LEU A 234 -11.47 -11.12 -20.22
CA LEU A 234 -12.93 -11.25 -20.41
C LEU A 234 -13.76 -10.42 -19.41
N GLN A 235 -13.11 -9.75 -18.46
CA GLN A 235 -13.79 -9.08 -17.35
C GLN A 235 -14.31 -7.71 -17.80
N ASP A 236 -15.52 -7.38 -17.36
CA ASP A 236 -16.09 -6.05 -17.54
C ASP A 236 -15.34 -5.06 -16.65
N ILE A 237 -14.82 -4.00 -17.26
CA ILE A 237 -14.09 -2.93 -16.59
C ILE A 237 -14.94 -1.67 -16.40
N SER A 238 -16.19 -1.63 -16.89
CA SER A 238 -17.03 -0.43 -16.97
C SER A 238 -17.27 0.30 -15.64
N GLN A 239 -17.12 -0.38 -14.50
CA GLN A 239 -17.27 0.17 -13.16
C GLN A 239 -15.95 0.55 -12.50
N ASP A 240 -14.81 0.29 -13.14
CA ASP A 240 -13.51 0.54 -12.55
C ASP A 240 -13.23 2.05 -12.54
N GLN A 241 -12.85 2.58 -11.38
CA GLN A 241 -12.41 3.97 -11.20
C GLN A 241 -10.94 4.07 -10.83
N LEU A 242 -10.37 3.00 -10.28
CA LEU A 242 -8.97 2.89 -9.93
C LEU A 242 -8.38 1.66 -10.61
N VAL A 243 -7.22 1.83 -11.23
CA VAL A 243 -6.47 0.74 -11.86
C VAL A 243 -5.08 0.68 -11.25
N PHE A 244 -4.66 -0.52 -10.84
CA PHE A 244 -3.34 -0.76 -10.26
C PHE A 244 -2.58 -1.75 -11.13
N PHE A 245 -1.32 -1.45 -11.44
CA PHE A 245 -0.37 -2.42 -11.97
C PHE A 245 0.61 -2.78 -10.86
N PHE A 246 0.50 -4.00 -10.32
CA PHE A 246 1.27 -4.41 -9.15
C PHE A 246 2.50 -5.24 -9.53
N CYS A 247 3.68 -4.67 -9.25
CA CYS A 247 5.00 -5.23 -9.57
C CYS A 247 5.16 -5.73 -11.01
N PRO A 248 4.66 -5.02 -12.05
CA PRO A 248 4.80 -5.48 -13.43
C PRO A 248 6.28 -5.52 -13.84
N ARG A 249 6.68 -6.50 -14.65
CA ARG A 249 8.06 -6.66 -15.12
C ARG A 249 8.16 -6.36 -16.60
N ALA A 250 9.40 -6.25 -17.06
CA ALA A 250 9.73 -5.98 -18.46
C ALA A 250 9.08 -6.99 -19.44
N SER A 251 8.91 -8.25 -19.04
CA SER A 251 8.21 -9.27 -19.84
C SER A 251 6.72 -9.00 -20.04
N GLU A 252 6.10 -8.20 -19.16
CA GLU A 252 4.68 -7.85 -19.24
C GLU A 252 4.44 -6.45 -19.85
N ALA A 253 5.49 -5.74 -20.26
CA ALA A 253 5.39 -4.33 -20.64
C ALA A 253 4.37 -4.05 -21.76
N GLU A 254 4.31 -4.92 -22.78
CA GLU A 254 3.34 -4.80 -23.88
C GLU A 254 1.90 -4.97 -23.37
N PHE A 255 1.66 -5.96 -22.51
CA PHE A 255 0.34 -6.22 -21.94
C PHE A 255 -0.11 -5.10 -20.99
N VAL A 256 0.82 -4.54 -20.22
CA VAL A 256 0.56 -3.38 -19.36
C VAL A 256 0.18 -2.17 -20.19
N GLU A 257 0.91 -1.90 -21.28
CA GLU A 257 0.61 -0.80 -22.20
C GLU A 257 -0.78 -0.98 -22.84
N GLU A 258 -1.11 -2.18 -23.32
CA GLU A 258 -2.42 -2.49 -23.88
C GLU A 258 -3.55 -2.29 -22.86
N ALA A 259 -3.40 -2.86 -21.65
CA ALA A 259 -4.40 -2.75 -20.59
C ALA A 259 -4.58 -1.29 -20.13
N LEU A 260 -3.50 -0.52 -20.05
CA LEU A 260 -3.54 0.91 -19.72
C LEU A 260 -4.35 1.68 -20.75
N LEU A 261 -3.98 1.58 -22.03
CA LEU A 261 -4.65 2.31 -23.11
C LEU A 261 -6.12 1.92 -23.23
N LYS A 262 -6.42 0.62 -23.10
CA LYS A 262 -7.80 0.11 -23.11
C LYS A 262 -8.63 0.66 -21.95
N SER A 263 -8.06 0.68 -20.74
CA SER A 263 -8.75 1.21 -19.56
C SER A 263 -9.04 2.70 -19.74
N GLU A 264 -8.07 3.45 -20.25
CA GLU A 264 -8.22 4.87 -20.54
C GLU A 264 -9.27 5.17 -21.61
N GLU A 265 -9.27 4.40 -22.71
CA GLU A 265 -10.24 4.56 -23.80
C GLU A 265 -11.66 4.21 -23.36
N GLN A 266 -11.84 3.11 -22.60
CA GLN A 266 -13.17 2.62 -22.23
C GLN A 266 -13.79 3.38 -21.06
N LEU A 267 -12.97 3.82 -20.10
CA LEU A 267 -13.46 4.46 -18.87
C LEU A 267 -13.49 5.98 -18.99
N GLY A 268 -12.58 6.59 -19.77
CA GLY A 268 -12.49 8.04 -19.91
C GLY A 268 -12.51 8.76 -18.56
N ASP A 269 -13.44 9.70 -18.40
CA ASP A 269 -13.56 10.52 -17.17
C ASP A 269 -13.98 9.74 -15.91
N ASN A 270 -14.47 8.50 -16.06
CA ASN A 270 -14.75 7.63 -14.93
C ASN A 270 -13.46 7.11 -14.28
N LEU A 271 -12.40 6.89 -15.06
CA LEU A 271 -11.09 6.51 -14.51
C LEU A 271 -10.49 7.72 -13.78
N LYS A 272 -10.33 7.60 -12.46
CA LYS A 272 -9.74 8.65 -11.64
C LYS A 272 -8.23 8.55 -11.60
N LEU A 273 -7.72 7.34 -11.40
CA LEU A 273 -6.29 7.15 -11.19
C LEU A 273 -5.82 5.78 -11.65
N THR A 274 -4.69 5.76 -12.34
CA THR A 274 -3.88 4.58 -12.58
C THR A 274 -2.62 4.66 -11.72
N VAL A 275 -2.37 3.61 -10.93
CA VAL A 275 -1.23 3.50 -10.02
C VAL A 275 -0.32 2.36 -10.44
N PHE A 276 0.96 2.63 -10.63
CA PHE A 276 1.98 1.60 -10.82
C PHE A 276 2.72 1.38 -9.51
N VAL A 277 2.61 0.19 -8.93
CA VAL A 277 3.24 -0.15 -7.65
C VAL A 277 4.47 -1.00 -7.93
N ASN A 278 5.65 -0.51 -7.54
CA ASN A 278 6.96 -1.16 -7.77
C ASN A 278 7.18 -1.64 -9.22
N PRO A 279 6.97 -0.82 -10.27
CA PRO A 279 7.11 -1.29 -11.64
C PRO A 279 8.59 -1.48 -12.03
N LEU A 280 8.89 -2.63 -12.62
CA LEU A 280 10.20 -3.00 -13.16
C LEU A 280 10.10 -3.29 -14.67
N LEU A 281 9.58 -2.33 -15.42
CA LEU A 281 9.25 -2.46 -16.85
C LEU A 281 10.44 -2.32 -17.80
N VAL A 282 11.61 -1.91 -17.29
CA VAL A 282 12.84 -1.78 -18.07
C VAL A 282 13.92 -2.59 -17.38
N ASP A 283 14.38 -3.63 -18.07
CA ASP A 283 15.42 -4.55 -17.58
C ASP A 283 16.50 -4.77 -18.65
N MET A 284 17.74 -4.89 -18.19
CA MET A 284 18.91 -5.16 -19.01
C MET A 284 18.88 -6.53 -19.66
N GLY A 285 18.33 -7.54 -18.98
CA GLY A 285 18.22 -8.90 -19.51
C GLY A 285 17.16 -9.05 -20.60
N VAL A 286 16.04 -8.33 -20.46
CA VAL A 286 14.87 -8.47 -21.35
C VAL A 286 14.80 -7.37 -22.42
N THR A 287 14.93 -6.10 -22.03
CA THR A 287 14.71 -4.95 -22.93
C THR A 287 16.00 -4.32 -23.48
N GLY A 288 17.12 -4.49 -22.75
CA GLY A 288 18.42 -3.89 -23.08
C GLY A 288 18.44 -2.35 -23.05
N PHE A 289 19.62 -1.72 -23.12
CA PHE A 289 19.76 -0.25 -23.22
C PHE A 289 19.48 0.32 -24.62
N GLY A 290 18.94 -0.50 -25.53
CA GLY A 290 18.67 -0.11 -26.90
C GLY A 290 17.47 0.83 -27.04
N MET A 291 17.08 1.10 -28.29
CA MET A 291 15.91 1.92 -28.59
C MET A 291 14.62 1.38 -27.95
N ALA A 292 14.46 0.05 -27.85
CA ALA A 292 13.27 -0.56 -27.27
C ALA A 292 13.08 -0.18 -25.78
N GLY A 293 14.11 -0.33 -24.94
CA GLY A 293 14.04 0.05 -23.53
C GLY A 293 13.82 1.55 -23.31
N ARG A 294 14.41 2.41 -24.15
CA ARG A 294 14.18 3.86 -24.11
C ARG A 294 12.73 4.21 -24.45
N MET A 295 12.20 3.62 -25.52
CA MET A 295 10.81 3.86 -25.92
C MET A 295 9.82 3.36 -24.87
N LEU A 296 10.08 2.21 -24.22
CA LEU A 296 9.24 1.73 -23.12
C LEU A 296 9.24 2.68 -21.93
N ARG A 297 10.42 3.19 -21.54
CA ARG A 297 10.54 4.21 -20.49
C ARG A 297 9.75 5.46 -20.84
N GLU A 298 9.93 6.00 -22.04
CA GLU A 298 9.24 7.22 -22.49
C GLU A 298 7.72 7.08 -22.49
N ARG A 299 7.19 5.89 -22.83
CA ARG A 299 5.73 5.66 -22.91
C ARG A 299 5.08 5.27 -21.58
N LEU A 300 5.76 4.47 -20.76
CA LEU A 300 5.16 3.88 -19.55
C LEU A 300 5.70 4.41 -18.23
N ILE A 301 6.97 4.86 -18.17
CA ILE A 301 7.60 5.24 -16.91
C ILE A 301 7.69 6.75 -16.74
N ASP A 302 8.18 7.47 -17.74
CA ASP A 302 8.37 8.92 -17.67
C ASP A 302 7.06 9.71 -17.43
N PRO A 303 5.88 9.27 -17.94
CA PRO A 303 4.62 9.93 -17.64
C PRO A 303 4.11 9.73 -16.20
N LEU A 304 4.70 8.81 -15.43
CA LEU A 304 4.21 8.50 -14.07
C LEU A 304 4.74 9.52 -13.07
N VAL A 305 3.84 10.14 -12.32
CA VAL A 305 4.23 11.00 -11.19
C VAL A 305 4.57 10.12 -9.98
N PRO A 306 5.79 10.23 -9.40
CA PRO A 306 6.12 9.52 -8.17
C PRO A 306 5.35 10.15 -7.00
N THR A 307 4.29 9.48 -6.56
CA THR A 307 3.42 9.97 -5.47
C THR A 307 3.87 9.48 -4.11
N TYR A 308 4.49 8.32 -4.06
CA TYR A 308 5.11 7.78 -2.86
C TYR A 308 6.38 7.02 -3.24
N TYR A 309 7.43 7.23 -2.47
CA TYR A 309 8.69 6.52 -2.62
C TYR A 309 9.21 6.20 -1.23
N LEU A 310 9.51 4.93 -0.95
CA LEU A 310 10.28 4.54 0.22
C LEU A 310 11.28 3.47 -0.22
N ARG A 311 12.56 3.76 -0.02
CA ARG A 311 13.63 2.80 -0.22
C ARG A 311 14.56 2.82 0.97
N THR A 312 14.69 1.68 1.64
CA THR A 312 15.74 1.50 2.66
C THR A 312 17.11 1.47 1.99
N LEU A 313 18.13 2.00 2.67
CA LEU A 313 19.55 1.98 2.29
C LEU A 313 20.35 1.29 3.40
N ALA A 314 21.57 0.83 3.11
CA ALA A 314 22.39 0.14 4.12
C ALA A 314 22.76 1.04 5.31
N TRP A 315 22.71 2.37 5.12
CA TRP A 315 23.07 3.40 6.09
C TRP A 315 21.91 4.36 6.41
N GLY A 316 20.71 4.15 5.84
CA GLY A 316 19.68 5.18 5.84
C GLY A 316 18.42 4.83 5.05
N ALA A 317 17.74 5.85 4.52
CA ALA A 317 16.54 5.70 3.68
C ALA A 317 16.36 6.88 2.72
N LEU A 318 15.69 6.63 1.59
CA LEU A 318 15.21 7.64 0.65
C LEU A 318 13.69 7.60 0.65
N THR A 319 13.04 8.74 0.90
CA THR A 319 11.58 8.84 0.95
C THR A 319 11.04 9.98 0.09
N ARG A 320 9.77 9.89 -0.30
CA ARG A 320 8.95 10.95 -0.90
C ARG A 320 7.48 10.68 -0.66
N LEU A 321 6.74 11.76 -0.41
CA LEU A 321 5.29 11.80 -0.34
C LEU A 321 4.81 13.01 -1.14
N TYR A 322 3.94 12.83 -2.13
CA TYR A 322 3.41 13.94 -2.91
C TYR A 322 2.57 14.89 -2.03
N PRO A 323 2.72 16.24 -2.16
CA PRO A 323 3.53 16.97 -3.15
C PRO A 323 4.93 17.40 -2.64
N SER A 324 5.39 16.79 -1.55
CA SER A 324 6.65 17.09 -0.88
C SER A 324 7.88 16.56 -1.63
N GLN A 325 9.05 17.07 -1.24
CA GLN A 325 10.34 16.77 -1.85
C GLN A 325 10.84 15.37 -1.49
N PHE A 326 11.68 14.78 -2.35
CA PHE A 326 12.48 13.63 -1.96
C PHE A 326 13.40 14.01 -0.80
N THR A 327 13.51 13.14 0.20
CA THR A 327 14.41 13.34 1.33
C THR A 327 15.29 12.12 1.56
N VAL A 328 16.56 12.39 1.84
CA VAL A 328 17.56 11.38 2.20
C VAL A 328 17.78 11.45 3.70
N TRP A 329 17.68 10.29 4.35
CA TRP A 329 17.81 10.10 5.78
C TRP A 329 18.99 9.18 6.07
N GLN A 330 19.75 9.50 7.12
CA GLN A 330 20.85 8.70 7.62
C GLN A 330 20.49 8.18 9.01
N GLU A 331 20.89 6.93 9.32
CA GLU A 331 20.81 6.41 10.69
C GLU A 331 21.69 7.23 11.63
N ASP A 332 21.11 7.70 12.73
CA ASP A 332 21.80 8.46 13.77
C ASP A 332 21.36 7.95 15.14
N GLU A 333 22.23 7.19 15.82
CA GLU A 333 21.95 6.64 17.14
C GLU A 333 21.76 7.72 18.23
N ASN A 334 22.11 8.98 17.94
CA ASN A 334 21.91 10.11 18.87
C ASN A 334 20.61 10.89 18.60
N SER A 335 19.88 10.55 17.54
CA SER A 335 18.56 11.12 17.25
C SER A 335 17.49 10.35 18.03
N ASP A 336 16.47 11.05 18.54
CA ASP A 336 15.36 10.44 19.28
C ASP A 336 14.63 9.39 18.40
N ASP A 337 14.52 9.64 17.11
CA ASP A 337 13.86 8.77 16.13
C ASP A 337 14.83 7.79 15.42
N GLY A 338 16.12 7.80 15.80
CA GLY A 338 17.15 6.94 15.22
C GLY A 338 17.58 7.32 13.79
N TYR A 339 16.97 8.35 13.20
CA TYR A 339 17.30 8.88 11.87
C TYR A 339 17.45 10.40 11.90
N ARG A 340 18.23 10.92 10.95
CA ARG A 340 18.40 12.35 10.69
C ARG A 340 18.35 12.61 9.19
N MET A 341 17.56 13.61 8.78
CA MET A 341 17.51 14.05 7.39
C MET A 341 18.82 14.75 7.02
N ILE A 342 19.40 14.39 5.87
CA ILE A 342 20.67 14.95 5.39
C ILE A 342 20.53 15.76 4.10
N LYS A 343 19.49 15.53 3.28
CA LYS A 343 19.22 16.31 2.07
C LYS A 343 17.74 16.25 1.67
N ALA A 344 17.23 17.33 1.08
CA ALA A 344 15.94 17.38 0.40
C ALA A 344 16.11 17.82 -1.07
N MET A 345 15.34 17.25 -2.00
CA MET A 345 15.48 17.43 -3.45
C MET A 345 14.12 17.33 -4.17
N ASP A 346 13.93 18.12 -5.23
CA ASP A 346 12.67 18.10 -6.00
C ASP A 346 12.53 16.89 -6.94
N ARG A 347 13.66 16.28 -7.32
CA ARG A 347 13.73 15.15 -8.26
C ARG A 347 14.24 13.88 -7.61
N LEU A 348 13.89 12.74 -8.21
CA LEU A 348 14.40 11.44 -7.78
C LEU A 348 15.92 11.42 -7.99
N PRO A 349 16.73 11.27 -6.92
CA PRO A 349 18.17 11.15 -7.08
C PRO A 349 18.55 9.81 -7.69
N SER A 350 19.66 9.78 -8.43
CA SER A 350 20.23 8.52 -8.91
C SER A 350 20.91 7.75 -7.77
N ASN A 351 21.11 6.43 -7.89
CA ASN A 351 21.81 5.66 -6.84
C ASN A 351 23.20 6.22 -6.52
N PRO A 352 24.07 6.53 -7.52
CA PRO A 352 25.36 7.14 -7.24
C PRO A 352 25.24 8.48 -6.51
N GLU A 353 24.27 9.31 -6.90
CA GLU A 353 24.03 10.60 -6.26
C GLU A 353 23.58 10.48 -4.80
N VAL A 354 22.81 9.44 -4.46
CA VAL A 354 22.43 9.15 -3.06
C VAL A 354 23.66 8.78 -2.22
N GLU A 355 24.58 8.00 -2.77
CA GLU A 355 25.85 7.68 -2.10
C GLU A 355 26.75 8.93 -1.98
N ASP A 356 26.83 9.76 -3.03
CA ASP A 356 27.59 11.01 -3.01
C ASP A 356 27.07 11.95 -1.90
N ILE A 357 25.75 12.08 -1.74
CA ILE A 357 25.12 12.87 -0.66
C ILE A 357 25.58 12.38 0.71
N TYR A 358 25.60 11.07 0.92
CA TYR A 358 26.06 10.47 2.16
C TYR A 358 27.55 10.74 2.40
N ASP A 359 28.38 10.56 1.39
CA ASP A 359 29.83 10.77 1.49
C ASP A 359 30.19 12.23 1.76
N TYR A 360 29.45 13.19 1.18
CA TYR A 360 29.64 14.62 1.47
C TYR A 360 29.24 14.98 2.90
N GLU A 361 28.11 14.46 3.39
CA GLU A 361 27.65 14.75 4.74
C GLU A 361 28.58 14.17 5.81
N ASN A 362 29.19 13.01 5.54
CA ASN A 362 30.12 12.34 6.45
C ASN A 362 31.59 12.73 6.25
N GLY A 363 31.89 13.65 5.31
CA GLY A 363 33.25 14.13 5.04
C GLY A 363 34.18 13.11 4.36
N ASN A 364 33.61 12.06 3.75
CA ASN A 364 34.33 11.07 2.96
C ASN A 364 34.68 11.59 1.56
N ALA A 365 33.96 12.60 1.07
CA ALA A 365 34.21 13.27 -0.20
C ALA A 365 34.08 14.80 -0.08
N GLN A 366 34.64 15.54 -1.05
CA GLN A 366 34.51 17.00 -1.10
C GLN A 366 33.23 17.41 -1.81
N ASP A 367 32.36 18.12 -1.09
CA ASP A 367 31.10 18.64 -1.62
C ASP A 367 31.35 19.67 -2.76
N PRO A 368 30.91 19.40 -4.01
CA PRO A 368 31.06 20.30 -5.14
C PRO A 368 30.21 21.59 -4.99
N GLU A 369 29.10 21.56 -4.25
CA GLU A 369 28.26 22.74 -3.99
C GLU A 369 28.90 23.66 -2.94
N LYS A 370 29.49 23.11 -1.87
CA LYS A 370 30.20 23.90 -0.85
C LYS A 370 31.58 24.40 -1.31
N SER A 371 32.16 23.79 -2.35
CA SER A 371 33.45 24.19 -2.93
C SER A 371 33.33 25.25 -4.04
N GLN A 372 32.13 25.74 -4.36
CA GLN A 372 31.88 26.81 -5.34
C GLN A 372 32.54 28.17 -5.00
N GLY A 373 33.28 28.28 -3.89
CA GLY A 373 34.15 29.42 -3.60
C GLY A 373 35.42 29.52 -4.48
N PHE A 374 35.86 28.45 -5.17
CA PHE A 374 37.13 28.46 -5.93
C PHE A 374 37.17 27.53 -7.18
N GLY A 375 36.01 27.04 -7.66
CA GLY A 375 35.95 25.90 -8.60
C GLY A 375 36.10 26.16 -10.11
N LEU A 376 35.95 27.40 -10.61
CA LEU A 376 35.97 27.64 -12.07
C LEU A 376 37.38 27.46 -12.68
N LEU A 377 38.44 27.66 -11.90
CA LEU A 377 39.82 27.51 -12.38
C LEU A 377 40.32 26.06 -12.34
N ASN A 378 39.81 25.24 -11.42
CA ASN A 378 40.18 23.82 -11.32
C ASN A 378 39.55 22.98 -12.44
N ALA A 379 38.31 23.28 -12.83
CA ALA A 379 37.66 22.60 -13.97
C ALA A 379 38.38 22.86 -15.31
N ILE A 380 39.00 24.03 -15.48
CA ILE A 380 39.82 24.35 -16.66
C ILE A 380 41.19 23.65 -16.57
N GLY A 381 41.77 23.53 -15.36
CA GLY A 381 43.02 22.82 -15.13
C GLY A 381 42.94 21.32 -15.42
N ASP A 382 41.85 20.66 -15.00
CA ASP A 382 41.64 19.23 -15.24
C ASP A 382 41.31 18.92 -16.70
N PHE A 383 40.61 19.81 -17.40
CA PHE A 383 40.40 19.71 -18.84
C PHE A 383 41.71 19.84 -19.63
N ALA A 384 42.59 20.77 -19.24
CA ALA A 384 43.89 20.95 -19.89
C ALA A 384 44.83 19.75 -19.68
N ASN A 385 44.83 19.17 -18.48
CA ASN A 385 45.61 17.97 -18.18
C ASN A 385 45.09 16.71 -18.87
N GLY A 386 43.78 16.62 -19.14
CA GLY A 386 43.18 15.54 -19.94
C GLY A 386 43.62 15.55 -21.40
N MET A 387 43.83 16.73 -22.01
CA MET A 387 44.25 16.85 -23.42
C MET A 387 45.76 16.65 -23.64
N MET A 388 46.61 16.77 -22.60
CA MET A 388 48.06 16.46 -22.72
C MET A 388 48.39 14.97 -22.54
N ARG A 389 47.40 14.14 -22.22
CA ARG A 389 47.56 12.69 -21.98
C ARG A 389 47.06 11.80 -23.13
N LEU A 390 46.67 12.40 -24.25
CA LEU A 390 46.53 11.78 -25.58
C LEU A 390 47.65 12.32 -26.48
#